data_AF-A0A8K0H4R2-F1
#
_entry.id   AF-A0A8K0H4R2-F1
#
_cell.length_a   1.000
_cell.length_b   1.000
_cell.length_c   1.000
_cell.angle_alpha   90.00
_cell.angle_beta   90.00
_cell.angle_gamma   90.00
#
_symmetry.space_group_name_H-M   'P 1'
#
loop_
_entity.id
_entity.type
_entity.pdbx_description
1 polymer ?
#
loop_
_entity_poly.entity_id
_entity_poly.type
_entity_poly.pdbx_seq_one_letter_code
_entity_poly.pdbx_strand_id
1 'polypeptide(L)'
;MELIQDFHKAVNAKDLHRLDQLLANDCQFQDLIFYETFQGKQGVIRFISSLMDAMGPNIHMVIESVIEGDDLTACAIWHLGKFFECEAKEGNLFIRNITGVEELPLKPGDLVLKLLKSVSTLFDLYPVIAEGLLHGLKSQSTHEGIDMLLDILRKRHLSN
;
A
#
# COMPACT_ATOMS: atom_id res chain seq x y z
N MET A 1 13.97 -7.18 22.04
CA MET A 1 13.55 -5.77 21.96
C MET A 1 14.55 -4.85 21.25
N GLU A 2 15.83 -4.85 21.62
CA GLU A 2 16.88 -4.01 20.99
C GLU A 2 17.07 -4.31 19.49
N LEU A 3 17.00 -5.58 19.08
CA LEU A 3 17.08 -6.00 17.68
C LEU A 3 16.04 -5.30 16.78
N ILE A 4 14.80 -5.15 17.26
CA ILE A 4 13.72 -4.49 16.52
C ILE A 4 13.99 -2.99 16.41
N GLN A 5 14.48 -2.37 17.48
CA GLN A 5 14.87 -0.96 17.44
C GLN A 5 16.04 -0.72 16.49
N ASP A 6 17.03 -1.61 16.49
CA ASP A 6 18.18 -1.56 15.59
C ASP A 6 17.78 -1.74 14.14
N PHE A 7 16.81 -2.61 13.85
CA PHE A 7 16.22 -2.73 12.52
C PHE A 7 15.63 -1.40 12.05
N HIS A 8 14.77 -0.76 12.85
CA HIS A 8 14.17 0.51 12.46
C HIS A 8 15.20 1.64 12.33
N LYS A 9 16.22 1.68 13.20
CA LYS A 9 17.34 2.62 13.07
C LYS A 9 18.09 2.41 11.76
N ALA A 10 18.36 1.16 11.37
CA ALA A 10 19.02 0.84 10.11
C ALA A 10 18.18 1.29 8.91
N VAL A 11 16.85 1.09 8.94
CA VAL A 11 15.98 1.57 7.86
C VAL A 11 15.96 3.10 7.77
N ASN A 12 15.80 3.79 8.90
CA ASN A 12 15.80 5.25 8.93
C ASN A 12 17.15 5.85 8.49
N ALA A 13 18.26 5.22 8.86
CA ALA A 13 19.61 5.61 8.43
C ALA A 13 19.95 5.18 7.00
N LYS A 14 19.07 4.41 6.35
CA LYS A 14 19.28 3.78 5.04
C LYS A 14 20.53 2.89 4.98
N ASP A 15 20.82 2.19 6.07
CA ASP A 15 22.00 1.35 6.22
C ASP A 15 21.70 -0.10 5.82
N LEU A 16 21.94 -0.40 4.54
CA LEU A 16 21.79 -1.75 3.99
C LEU A 16 22.76 -2.77 4.60
N HIS A 17 23.95 -2.35 5.01
CA HIS A 17 24.93 -3.25 5.62
C HIS A 17 24.48 -3.68 7.01
N ARG A 18 23.96 -2.75 7.82
CA ARG A 18 23.38 -3.08 9.12
C ARG A 18 22.16 -3.99 8.97
N LEU A 19 21.30 -3.76 7.97
CA LEU A 19 20.18 -4.67 7.70
C LEU A 19 20.62 -6.09 7.37
N ASP A 20 21.66 -6.26 6.55
CA ASP A 20 22.18 -7.58 6.19
C ASP A 20 22.61 -8.38 7.43
N GLN A 21 23.19 -7.71 8.42
CA GLN A 21 23.60 -8.31 9.70
C GLN A 21 22.43 -8.68 10.62
N LEU A 22 21.32 -7.94 10.54
CA LEU A 22 20.17 -8.12 11.44
C LEU A 22 19.22 -9.22 10.97
N LEU A 23 19.26 -9.60 9.69
CA LEU A 23 18.34 -10.55 9.09
C LEU A 23 18.93 -11.97 9.05
N ALA A 24 18.11 -12.98 9.29
CA ALA A 24 18.45 -14.38 9.02
C ALA A 24 18.46 -14.65 7.50
N ASN A 25 19.20 -15.68 7.04
CA ASN A 25 19.33 -15.97 5.61
C ASN A 25 17.99 -16.40 4.96
N ASP A 26 17.16 -17.11 5.71
CA ASP A 26 15.86 -17.66 5.33
C ASP A 26 14.68 -16.80 5.84
N CYS A 27 14.93 -15.54 6.23
CA CYS A 27 13.88 -14.65 6.71
C CYS A 27 12.82 -14.39 5.63
N GLN A 28 11.63 -14.03 6.08
CA GLN A 28 10.49 -13.72 5.22
C GLN A 28 9.89 -12.39 5.64
N PHE A 29 9.41 -11.62 4.67
CA PHE A 29 8.64 -10.41 4.92
C PHE A 29 7.27 -10.57 4.27
N GLN A 30 6.24 -10.57 5.10
CA GLN A 30 4.84 -10.58 4.67
C GLN A 30 4.19 -9.30 5.15
N ASP A 31 3.54 -8.60 4.22
CA ASP A 31 2.71 -7.44 4.50
C ASP A 31 1.35 -7.72 3.89
N LEU A 32 0.29 -7.45 4.67
CA LEU A 32 -1.09 -7.79 4.33
C LEU A 32 -1.66 -6.95 3.18
N ILE A 33 -0.93 -5.92 2.74
CA ILE A 33 -1.25 -5.12 1.55
C ILE A 33 -0.80 -5.86 0.28
N PHE A 34 0.30 -6.60 0.33
CA PHE A 34 0.83 -7.33 -0.82
C PHE A 34 0.35 -8.78 -0.84
N TYR A 35 0.01 -9.27 -2.03
CA TYR A 35 -0.37 -10.67 -2.21
C TYR A 35 0.82 -11.64 -2.13
N GLU A 36 2.04 -11.14 -2.34
CA GLU A 36 3.26 -11.94 -2.37
C GLU A 36 4.13 -11.72 -1.13
N THR A 37 4.67 -12.81 -0.59
CA THR A 37 5.67 -12.77 0.49
C THR A 37 7.06 -12.64 -0.11
N PHE A 38 7.87 -11.73 0.43
CA PHE A 38 9.28 -11.61 0.03
C PHE A 38 10.11 -12.65 0.78
N GLN A 39 10.73 -13.55 0.02
CA GLN A 39 11.41 -14.74 0.54
C GLN A 39 12.93 -14.57 0.57
N GLY A 40 13.55 -15.00 1.67
CA GLY A 40 14.98 -14.99 1.90
C GLY A 40 15.55 -13.59 2.12
N LYS A 41 16.72 -13.52 2.76
CA LYS A 41 17.40 -12.26 3.11
C LYS A 41 17.48 -11.28 1.95
N GLN A 42 17.92 -11.77 0.79
CA GLN A 42 18.10 -10.93 -0.40
C GLN A 42 16.78 -10.39 -0.95
N GLY A 43 15.69 -11.17 -0.85
CA GLY A 43 14.36 -10.71 -1.23
C GLY A 43 13.86 -9.61 -0.31
N VAL A 44 14.01 -9.82 1.00
CA VAL A 44 13.63 -8.85 2.03
C VAL A 44 14.45 -7.56 1.94
N ILE A 45 15.78 -7.64 1.78
CA ILE A 45 16.65 -6.46 1.63
C ILE A 45 16.28 -5.66 0.38
N ARG A 46 16.00 -6.32 -0.76
CA ARG A 46 15.59 -5.61 -1.98
C ARG A 46 14.30 -4.83 -1.76
N PHE A 47 13.30 -5.42 -1.11
CA PHE A 47 12.06 -4.73 -0.80
C PHE A 47 12.30 -3.54 0.14
N ILE A 48 13.03 -3.75 1.23
CA ILE A 48 13.30 -2.68 2.20
C ILE A 48 14.14 -1.56 1.56
N SER A 49 15.06 -1.86 0.65
CA SER A 49 15.80 -0.85 -0.13
C SER A 49 14.84 0.02 -0.95
N SER A 50 13.90 -0.59 -1.68
CA SER A 50 12.87 0.16 -2.43
C SER A 50 12.01 1.02 -1.51
N LEU A 51 11.69 0.53 -0.31
CA LEU A 51 10.99 1.31 0.71
C LEU A 51 11.82 2.53 1.16
N MET A 52 13.11 2.34 1.47
CA MET A 52 14.01 3.44 1.86
C MET A 52 14.15 4.51 0.77
N ASP A 53 14.19 4.09 -0.50
CA ASP A 53 14.24 5.00 -1.63
C ASP A 53 12.95 5.82 -1.72
N ALA A 54 11.80 5.15 -1.61
CA ALA A 54 10.49 5.80 -1.58
C ALA A 54 10.31 6.75 -0.39
N MET A 55 10.91 6.44 0.77
CA MET A 55 10.93 7.32 1.93
C MET A 55 11.69 8.64 1.68
N GLY A 56 12.61 8.71 0.72
CA GLY A 56 13.40 9.94 0.52
C GLY A 56 14.16 10.39 1.78
N PRO A 57 14.69 11.61 1.84
CA PRO A 57 15.54 12.06 2.97
C PRO A 57 14.75 12.49 4.21
N ASN A 58 13.44 12.72 4.08
CA ASN A 58 12.65 13.41 5.09
C ASN A 58 11.69 12.48 5.84
N ILE A 59 11.40 11.29 5.30
CA ILE A 59 10.48 10.34 5.94
C ILE A 59 11.27 9.42 6.86
N HIS A 60 10.83 9.34 8.11
CA HIS A 60 11.36 8.45 9.13
C HIS A 60 10.21 7.65 9.73
N MET A 61 10.44 6.37 10.00
CA MET A 61 9.55 5.54 10.80
C MET A 61 9.80 5.79 12.27
N VAL A 62 8.75 6.13 13.02
CA VAL A 62 8.82 6.31 14.47
C VAL A 62 8.09 5.14 15.11
N ILE A 63 8.83 4.39 15.94
CA ILE A 63 8.25 3.32 16.77
C ILE A 63 7.49 4.00 17.91
N GLU A 64 6.20 3.71 18.02
CA GLU A 64 5.37 4.13 19.16
C GLU A 64 5.62 3.20 20.35
N SER A 65 5.55 1.89 20.11
CA SER A 65 5.79 0.88 21.14
C SER A 65 6.30 -0.43 20.55
N VAL A 66 7.04 -1.19 21.37
CA VAL A 66 7.38 -2.58 21.09
C VAL A 66 6.77 -3.42 22.21
N ILE A 67 5.98 -4.41 21.85
CA ILE A 67 5.32 -5.34 22.76
C ILE A 67 6.01 -6.69 22.57
N GLU A 68 6.62 -7.22 23.63
CA GLU A 68 7.22 -8.55 23.63
C GLU A 68 6.15 -9.61 23.90
N GLY A 69 6.18 -10.69 23.13
CA GLY A 69 5.32 -11.85 23.32
C GLY A 69 6.12 -13.05 23.82
N ASP A 70 5.45 -14.19 23.93
CA ASP A 70 6.10 -15.46 24.25
C ASP A 70 6.95 -15.97 23.07
N ASP A 71 7.83 -16.93 23.33
CA ASP A 71 8.60 -17.66 22.30
C ASP A 71 9.43 -16.78 21.34
N LEU A 72 10.10 -15.74 21.88
CA LEU A 72 10.96 -14.82 21.11
C LEU A 72 10.21 -14.01 20.03
N THR A 73 8.92 -13.77 20.24
CA THR A 73 8.10 -12.93 19.36
C THR A 73 8.03 -11.49 19.86
N ALA A 74 7.87 -10.55 18.93
CA ALA A 74 7.66 -9.15 19.27
C ALA A 74 6.74 -8.49 18.22
N CYS A 75 5.92 -7.55 18.68
CA CYS A 75 5.13 -6.66 17.84
C CYS A 75 5.67 -5.24 17.96
N ALA A 76 5.86 -4.55 16.84
CA ALA A 76 6.20 -3.14 16.81
C ALA A 76 5.02 -2.36 16.25
N ILE A 77 4.52 -1.40 17.02
CA ILE A 77 3.53 -0.43 16.57
C ILE A 77 4.29 0.82 16.16
N TRP A 78 4.05 1.28 14.94
CA TRP A 78 4.74 2.42 14.36
C TRP A 78 3.75 3.29 13.59
N HIS A 79 4.12 4.55 13.36
CA HIS A 79 3.33 5.49 12.59
C HIS A 79 4.14 6.09 11.44
N LEU A 80 3.45 6.35 10.33
CA LEU A 80 3.92 7.31 9.33
C LEU A 80 3.63 8.72 9.84
N GLY A 81 4.67 9.55 9.88
CA GLY A 81 4.63 10.85 10.53
C GLY A 81 3.82 11.93 9.79
N LYS A 82 3.60 13.05 10.48
CA LYS A 82 3.20 14.32 9.86
C LYS A 82 4.46 15.11 9.49
N PHE A 83 4.53 15.58 8.26
CA PHE A 83 5.57 16.47 7.75
C PHE A 83 5.22 17.91 8.06
N PHE A 84 6.16 18.66 8.61
CA PHE A 84 6.03 20.07 8.90
C PHE A 84 7.05 20.82 8.05
N GLU A 85 6.57 21.63 7.11
CA GLU A 85 7.42 22.58 6.41
C GLU A 85 7.47 23.85 7.25
N CYS A 86 8.66 24.22 7.72
CA CYS A 86 8.84 25.43 8.51
C CYS A 86 9.49 26.54 7.67
N GLU A 87 9.05 27.78 7.86
CA GLU A 87 9.65 28.97 7.27
C GLU A 87 10.15 29.92 8.36
N ALA A 88 11.33 30.52 8.15
CA ALA A 88 11.83 31.58 9.02
C ALA A 88 11.48 32.94 8.42
N LYS A 89 10.79 33.80 9.18
CA LYS A 89 10.47 35.18 8.82
C LYS A 89 10.77 36.11 9.99
N GLU A 90 11.55 37.15 9.74
CA GLU A 90 11.87 38.20 10.73
C GLU A 90 12.40 37.65 12.07
N GLY A 91 13.22 36.59 12.01
CA GLY A 91 13.79 35.96 13.21
C GLY A 91 12.85 34.99 13.94
N ASN A 92 11.61 34.83 13.47
CA ASN A 92 10.65 33.87 14.01
C ASN A 92 10.48 32.66 13.07
N LEU A 93 10.25 31.48 13.65
CA LEU A 93 9.98 30.24 12.92
C LEU A 93 8.47 29.99 12.87
N PHE A 94 7.93 29.79 11.68
CA PHE A 94 6.51 29.49 11.45
C PHE A 94 6.37 28.14 10.76
N ILE A 95 5.31 27.40 11.10
CA ILE A 95 4.90 26.24 10.31
C ILE A 95 4.15 26.76 9.09
N ARG A 96 4.71 26.56 7.90
CA ARG A 96 4.13 26.94 6.62
C ARG A 96 3.11 25.91 6.15
N ASN A 97 3.46 24.62 6.21
CA ASN A 97 2.60 23.52 5.76
C ASN A 97 2.68 22.33 6.73
N ILE A 98 1.58 21.59 6.81
CA ILE A 98 1.53 20.28 7.47
C ILE A 98 1.00 19.27 6.47
N THR A 99 1.71 18.16 6.24
CA THR A 99 1.26 17.05 5.39
C THR A 99 1.27 15.77 6.21
N GLY A 100 0.11 15.15 6.42
CA GLY A 100 0.04 13.85 7.10
C GLY A 100 0.04 12.71 6.09
N VAL A 101 0.75 11.62 6.39
CA VAL A 101 0.52 10.32 5.76
C VAL A 101 -0.22 9.47 6.79
N GLU A 102 -1.55 9.47 6.71
CA GLU A 102 -2.38 8.55 7.48
C GLU A 102 -2.45 7.21 6.76
N GLU A 103 -2.46 6.11 7.51
CA GLU A 103 -2.85 4.82 6.95
C GLU A 103 -4.22 4.98 6.29
N LEU A 104 -4.37 4.47 5.06
CA LEU A 104 -5.65 4.53 4.36
C LEU A 104 -6.71 3.89 5.27
N PRO A 105 -7.79 4.62 5.63
CA PRO A 105 -8.89 4.04 6.42
C PRO A 105 -9.64 2.96 5.62
N LEU A 106 -9.32 2.82 4.34
CA LEU A 106 -9.76 1.76 3.45
C LEU A 106 -8.62 0.76 3.31
N LYS A 107 -8.71 -0.34 4.06
CA LYS A 107 -7.88 -1.52 3.78
C LYS A 107 -8.10 -1.91 2.30
N PRO A 108 -7.05 -2.25 1.53
CA PRO A 108 -7.21 -2.66 0.13
C PRO A 108 -8.28 -3.74 -0.05
N GLY A 109 -8.40 -4.66 0.93
CA GLY A 109 -9.47 -5.66 0.98
C GLY A 109 -10.89 -5.08 1.02
N ASP A 110 -11.15 -4.04 1.82
CA ASP A 110 -12.49 -3.41 1.89
C ASP A 110 -12.86 -2.71 0.58
N LEU A 111 -11.86 -2.14 -0.12
CA LEU A 111 -12.07 -1.55 -1.44
C LEU A 111 -12.43 -2.62 -2.47
N VAL A 112 -11.70 -3.74 -2.45
CA VAL A 112 -11.97 -4.91 -3.31
C VAL A 112 -13.35 -5.50 -3.01
N LEU A 113 -13.73 -5.65 -1.74
CA LEU A 113 -15.05 -6.16 -1.35
C LEU A 113 -16.18 -5.22 -1.75
N LYS A 114 -16.00 -3.89 -1.60
CA LYS A 114 -16.98 -2.90 -2.07
C LYS A 114 -17.11 -2.94 -3.58
N LEU A 115 -16.00 -3.04 -4.32
CA LEU A 115 -16.01 -3.16 -5.77
C LEU A 115 -16.71 -4.45 -6.23
N LEU A 116 -16.37 -5.59 -5.63
CA LEU A 116 -17.02 -6.88 -5.90
C LEU A 116 -18.53 -6.80 -5.62
N LYS A 117 -18.93 -6.20 -4.50
CA LYS A 117 -20.35 -6.02 -4.16
C LYS A 117 -21.06 -5.08 -5.15
N SER A 118 -20.41 -4.02 -5.61
CA SER A 118 -20.97 -3.13 -6.62
C SER A 118 -21.14 -3.84 -7.97
N VAL A 119 -20.14 -4.62 -8.40
CA VAL A 119 -20.21 -5.41 -9.64
C VAL A 119 -21.28 -6.49 -9.53
N SER A 120 -21.34 -7.24 -8.42
CA SER A 120 -22.37 -8.26 -8.21
C SER A 120 -23.78 -7.65 -8.22
N THR A 121 -23.97 -6.52 -7.52
CA THR A 121 -25.26 -5.82 -7.48
C THR A 121 -25.66 -5.32 -8.88
N LEU A 122 -24.71 -4.83 -9.68
CA LEU A 122 -24.97 -4.43 -11.06
C LEU A 122 -25.41 -5.64 -11.92
N PHE A 123 -24.78 -6.78 -11.73
CA PHE A 123 -25.13 -8.01 -12.46
C PHE A 123 -26.49 -8.56 -12.03
N ASP A 124 -26.82 -8.49 -10.73
CA ASP A 124 -28.12 -8.90 -10.20
C ASP A 124 -29.26 -8.00 -10.69
N LEU A 125 -29.01 -6.69 -10.78
CA LEU A 125 -29.99 -5.72 -11.28
C LEU A 125 -30.18 -5.78 -12.80
N TYR A 126 -29.15 -6.20 -13.54
CA TYR A 126 -29.14 -6.24 -14.99
C TYR A 126 -28.60 -7.58 -15.53
N PRO A 127 -29.33 -8.69 -15.31
CA PRO A 127 -28.84 -10.04 -15.65
C PRO A 127 -28.55 -10.22 -17.14
N VAL A 128 -29.30 -9.54 -18.03
CA VAL A 128 -29.05 -9.56 -19.48
C VAL A 128 -27.71 -8.90 -19.86
N ILE A 129 -27.31 -7.84 -19.13
CA ILE A 129 -26.01 -7.17 -19.33
C ILE A 129 -24.88 -8.06 -18.79
N ALA A 130 -25.11 -8.72 -17.65
CA ALA A 130 -24.17 -9.67 -17.06
C ALA A 130 -23.92 -10.87 -17.98
N GLU A 131 -24.98 -11.45 -18.56
CA GLU A 131 -24.89 -12.53 -19.55
C GLU A 131 -24.10 -12.08 -20.79
N GLY A 132 -24.40 -10.91 -21.34
CA GLY A 132 -23.67 -10.34 -22.48
C GLY A 132 -22.18 -10.13 -22.20
N LEU A 133 -21.83 -9.65 -21.00
CA LEU A 133 -20.45 -9.43 -20.58
C LEU A 133 -19.69 -10.75 -20.38
N LEU A 134 -20.34 -11.76 -19.81
CA LEU A 134 -19.80 -13.12 -19.64
C LEU A 134 -19.59 -13.83 -20.98
N HIS A 135 -20.48 -13.60 -21.95
CA HIS A 135 -20.33 -14.13 -23.31
C HIS A 135 -19.21 -13.42 -24.09
N GLY A 136 -19.05 -12.09 -23.96
CA GLY A 136 -17.98 -11.32 -24.60
C GLY A 136 -16.58 -11.56 -24.01
N LEU A 137 -16.48 -11.84 -22.71
CA LEU A 137 -15.19 -12.19 -22.08
C LEU A 137 -14.68 -13.58 -22.48
N LYS A 138 -15.58 -14.49 -22.86
CA LYS A 138 -15.23 -15.84 -23.35
C LYS A 138 -14.70 -15.85 -24.79
N SER A 139 -14.91 -14.79 -25.57
CA SER A 139 -14.46 -14.71 -26.98
C SER A 139 -13.14 -13.93 -27.20
N GLN A 140 -12.52 -13.41 -26.13
CA GLN A 140 -11.26 -12.64 -26.10
C GLN A 140 -10.86 -11.88 -27.39
N SER A 141 -11.24 -10.60 -27.45
CA SER A 141 -10.23 -9.54 -27.57
C SER A 141 -10.65 -8.38 -26.65
N THR A 142 -9.77 -8.00 -25.72
CA THR A 142 -10.07 -7.12 -24.58
C THR A 142 -10.46 -5.69 -24.98
N HIS A 143 -10.28 -5.32 -26.25
CA HIS A 143 -10.68 -4.03 -26.80
C HIS A 143 -12.18 -3.94 -27.10
N GLU A 144 -12.80 -5.00 -27.63
CA GLU A 144 -14.21 -4.96 -28.04
C GLU A 144 -15.19 -4.83 -26.86
N GLY A 145 -14.86 -5.41 -25.71
CA GLY A 145 -15.71 -5.35 -24.52
C GLY A 145 -15.78 -3.94 -23.91
N ILE A 146 -14.67 -3.19 -23.96
CA ILE A 146 -14.59 -1.80 -23.50
C ILE A 146 -15.30 -0.89 -24.50
N ASP A 147 -15.09 -1.11 -25.80
CA ASP A 147 -15.74 -0.34 -26.86
C ASP A 147 -17.27 -0.51 -26.84
N MET A 148 -17.77 -1.73 -26.62
CA MET A 148 -19.22 -1.99 -26.49
C MET A 148 -19.83 -1.28 -25.26
N LEU A 149 -19.11 -1.22 -24.14
CA LEU A 149 -19.53 -0.51 -22.94
C LEU A 149 -19.60 1.01 -23.18
N LEU A 150 -18.59 1.56 -23.85
CA LEU A 150 -18.54 2.98 -24.22
C LEU A 150 -19.66 3.35 -25.21
N ASP A 151 -19.99 2.47 -26.15
CA ASP A 151 -21.05 2.69 -27.14
C ASP A 151 -22.46 2.69 -26.51
N ILE A 152 -22.69 1.82 -25.52
CA ILE A 152 -23.95 1.79 -24.75
C ILE A 152 -24.12 3.08 -23.93
N LEU A 153 -23.04 3.56 -23.31
CA LEU A 153 -23.04 4.83 -22.57
C LEU A 153 -23.27 6.03 -23.51
N ARG A 154 -22.69 5.99 -24.72
CA ARG A 154 -22.85 7.04 -25.75
C ARG A 154 -24.27 7.10 -26.32
N LYS A 155 -24.90 5.95 -26.57
CA LYS A 155 -26.29 5.87 -27.05
C LYS A 155 -27.30 6.41 -26.03
N ARG A 156 -27.03 6.30 -24.72
CA ARG A 156 -27.87 6.92 -23.67
C ARG A 156 -27.76 8.44 -23.63
N HIS A 157 -26.63 9.01 -24.04
CA HIS A 157 -26.45 10.47 -24.04
C HIS A 157 -27.10 11.19 -25.24
N LEU A 158 -27.50 10.44 -26.28
CA LEU A 158 -28.16 10.93 -27.49
C LEU A 158 -29.69 10.74 -27.48
N SER A 159 -30.25 10.13 -26.44
CA SER A 159 -31.68 9.84 -26.31
C SER A 159 -32.37 10.61 -25.17
N ASN A 160 -31.72 11.67 -24.66
CA ASN A 160 -32.32 12.69 -23.79
C ASN A 160 -32.45 14.01 -24.56
#